data_AF-A0A928HW89-F1
#
_entry.id   AF-A0A928HW89-F1
#
_cell.length_a   1.000
_cell.length_b   1.000
_cell.length_c   1.000
_cell.angle_alpha   90.00
_cell.angle_beta   90.00
_cell.angle_gamma   90.00
#
_symmetry.space_group_name_H-M   'P 1'
#
loop_
_entity.id
_entity.type
_entity.pdbx_description
1 polymer ?
#
loop_
_entity_poly.entity_id
_entity_poly.type
_entity_poly.pdbx_seq_one_letter_code
_entity_poly.pdbx_strand_id
1 'polypeptide(L)' 'MFSIPLCPECGNPVVSEYTRIVGFYVPISTYSKERKAEYAMREWENVNAD' A
#
# COMPACT_ATOMS: atom_id res chain seq x y z
N MET A 1 -14.56 -0.78 -12.94
CA MET A 1 -13.48 -1.58 -13.56
C MET A 1 -12.19 -1.13 -12.89
N PHE A 2 -11.72 -1.83 -11.86
CA PHE A 2 -10.49 -1.46 -11.15
C PHE A 2 -9.29 -1.96 -11.97
N SER A 3 -8.51 -1.04 -12.55
CA SER A 3 -7.26 -1.42 -13.21
C SER A 3 -6.25 -1.86 -12.16
N ILE A 4 -5.71 -3.07 -12.28
CA ILE A 4 -4.57 -3.50 -11.46
C ILE A 4 -3.36 -2.65 -11.86
N PRO A 5 -2.67 -1.97 -10.92
CA PRO A 5 -1.49 -1.20 -11.25
C PRO A 5 -0.40 -2.14 -11.79
N LEU A 6 0.21 -1.73 -12.91
CA LEU A 6 1.29 -2.46 -13.59
C LEU A 6 2.60 -1.72 -13.40
N CYS A 7 3.69 -2.46 -13.22
CA CYS A 7 5.04 -1.90 -13.17
C CYS A 7 5.42 -1.31 -14.54
N PRO A 8 5.80 -0.03 -14.63
CA PRO A 8 6.18 0.58 -15.92
C PRO A 8 7.48 0.02 -16.51
N GLU A 9 8.34 -0.60 -15.69
CA GLU A 9 9.63 -1.16 -16.11
C GLU A 9 9.50 -2.56 -16.74
N CYS A 10 8.61 -3.39 -16.19
CA CYS A 10 8.51 -4.80 -16.59
C CYS A 10 7.10 -5.26 -16.97
N GLY A 11 6.08 -4.41 -16.87
CA GLY A 11 4.70 -4.70 -17.24
C GLY A 11 3.95 -5.68 -16.32
N ASN A 12 4.61 -6.20 -15.28
CA ASN A 12 3.99 -7.16 -14.36
C ASN A 12 3.05 -6.46 -13.36
N PRO A 13 2.03 -7.18 -12.84
CA PRO A 13 1.17 -6.67 -11.77
C PRO A 13 1.95 -6.31 -10.50
N VAL A 14 1.55 -5.23 -9.82
CA VAL A 14 2.08 -4.88 -8.50
C VAL A 14 1.69 -5.97 -7.49
N VAL A 15 2.69 -6.52 -6.81
CA VAL A 15 2.52 -7.62 -5.85
C VAL A 15 2.28 -7.14 -4.42
N SER A 16 2.77 -5.95 -4.07
CA SER A 16 2.58 -5.36 -2.74
C SER A 16 2.89 -3.86 -2.76
N GLU A 17 2.29 -3.14 -1.82
CA GLU A 17 2.58 -1.74 -1.54
C GLU A 17 3.42 -1.64 -0.27
N TYR A 18 4.29 -0.63 -0.23
CA TYR A 18 5.11 -0.33 0.93
C TYR A 18 4.50 0.83 1.69
N THR A 19 4.34 0.66 3.00
CA THR A 19 3.88 1.75 3.87
C THR A 19 4.79 1.91 5.06
N ARG A 20 4.78 3.10 5.66
CA ARG A 20 5.66 3.41 6.77
C ARG A 20 5.11 2.82 8.06
N ILE A 21 5.95 2.10 8.80
CA ILE A 21 5.72 1.67 10.18
C ILE A 21 6.89 2.20 11.02
N VAL A 22 6.59 2.94 12.09
CA VAL A 22 7.56 3.45 13.09
C VAL A 22 8.86 4.03 12.50
N GLY A 23 8.78 4.70 11.35
CA GLY A 23 9.90 5.42 10.74
C GLY A 23 10.55 4.77 9.52
N PHE A 24 10.22 3.51 9.18
CA PHE A 24 10.77 2.83 8.00
C PHE A 24 9.68 2.21 7.12
N TYR A 25 9.99 1.96 5.85
CA TYR A 25 9.07 1.35 4.89
C TYR A 25 9.10 -0.18 4.98
N VAL A 26 7.92 -0.79 5.02
CA VAL A 26 7.73 -2.24 5.09
C VAL A 26 6.62 -2.63 4.10
N PRO A 27 6.75 -3.76 3.37
CA PRO A 27 5.70 -4.21 2.47
C PRO A 27 4.49 -4.70 3.28
N ILE A 28 3.28 -4.34 2.86
CA ILE A 28 2.04 -4.78 3.53
C ILE A 28 1.88 -6.31 3.48
N SER A 29 2.47 -6.97 2.48
CA SER A 29 2.42 -8.44 2.36
C SER A 29 2.98 -9.15 3.59
N THR A 30 3.97 -8.57 4.29
CA THR A 30 4.62 -9.14 5.48
C THR A 30 3.94 -8.76 6.79
N TYR A 31 2.84 -7.99 6.77
CA TYR A 31 2.14 -7.59 7.98
C TYR A 31 1.51 -8.78 8.69
N SER A 32 1.59 -8.81 10.02
CA SER A 32 0.79 -9.72 10.83
C SER A 32 -0.70 -9.45 10.63
N LYS A 33 -1.56 -10.38 11.05
CA LYS A 33 -3.02 -10.21 10.96
C LYS A 33 -3.50 -8.93 11.65
N GLU A 34 -2.94 -8.64 12.82
CA GLU A 34 -3.28 -7.47 13.63
C GLU A 34 -2.83 -6.16 12.97
N ARG A 35 -1.66 -6.17 12.31
CA ARG A 35 -1.17 -5.03 11.53
C ARG A 35 -1.98 -4.81 10.26
N LYS A 36 -2.47 -5.86 9.62
CA LYS A 36 -3.41 -5.73 8.48
C LYS A 36 -4.74 -5.12 8.93
N ALA A 37 -5.25 -5.53 10.09
CA ALA A 37 -6.45 -4.93 10.67
C ALA A 37 -6.26 -3.45 11.02
N GLU A 38 -5.11 -3.08 11.61
CA GLU A 38 -4.76 -1.68 11.87
C GLU A 38 -4.63 -0.87 10.57
N TYR A 39 -3.92 -1.42 9.57
CA TYR A 39 -3.77 -0.78 8.27
C TYR A 39 -5.11 -0.49 7.59
N ALA A 40 -6.07 -1.41 7.67
CA ALA A 40 -7.41 -1.26 7.10
C ALA A 40 -8.24 -0.14 7.75
N MET A 41 -7.85 0.33 8.95
CA MET A 41 -8.48 1.46 9.64
C MET A 41 -7.81 2.80 9.31
N ARG A 42 -6.73 2.83 8.50
CA ARG A 42 -6.07 4.08 8.13
C ARG A 42 -6.87 4.81 7.06
N GLU A 43 -6.95 6.13 7.24
CA GLU A 43 -7.51 7.04 6.27
C GLU A 43 -6.38 7.73 5.50
N TRP A 44 -6.57 7.87 4.19
CA TRP A 44 -5.63 8.52 3.30
C TRP A 44 -6.21 9.87 2.92
N GLU A 45 -5.57 10.94 3.41
CA GLU A 45 -5.92 12.29 3.02
C GLU A 45 -5.61 12.52 1.54
N ASN A 46 -6.51 13.21 0.86
CA ASN A 46 -6.24 13.63 -0.51
C ASN A 46 -5.33 14.85 -0.47
N VAL A 47 -4.04 14.63 -0.70
CA VAL A 47 -3.02 15.68 -0.74
C VAL A 47 -3.16 16.66 -1.92
N ASN A 48 -4.08 16.38 -2.84
CA ASN A 48 -4.42 17.24 -3.99
C ASN A 48 -5.84 17.81 -3.89
N ALA A 49 -6.49 17.75 -2.71
CA ALA A 49 -7.73 18.47 -2.49
C ALA A 49 -7.41 19.97 -2.35
N ASP A 50 -8.03 20.80 -3.20
CA ASP A 50 -7.81 22.25 -3.34
C ASP A 50 -7.86 23.04 -2.02
#